data_AF-A0A7K3MCV0-F1
#
_entry.id   AF-A0A7K3MCV0-F1
#
_cell.length_a   1.000
_cell.length_b   1.000
_cell.length_c   1.000
_cell.angle_alpha   90.00
_cell.angle_beta   90.00
_cell.angle_gamma   90.00
#
_symmetry.space_group_name_H-M   'P 1'
#
loop_
_entity.id
_entity.type
_entity.pdbx_description
1 polymer ?
#
loop_
_entity_poly.entity_id
_entity_poly.type
_entity_poly.pdbx_seq_one_letter_code
_entity_poly.pdbx_strand_id
1 'polypeptide(L)'
;MLLANHTGPSAADPSTPHEPAARARHDRTASQALWHNRTVTRSKAALFLLPFAVVLAVAVWRPWEPALDELREAIREAERLPGVVSVDMQHRESTASVATTFGPEPSEVDIHMRLDATLTPDDAAATAENAHALLVPAADVVARDAVSVFLRVSAGESEDENGVAALPPLELRYTAASGAADIADAFTIWQAGARQVSVYGTGSPLADTADAGSEQEVTPPPASIGITAADAAGMVPLAELAAELGRSADLHVAGDNTHYNGYGALPDADAVRLAVDAASRPGVESVSFSDSTAPHISVGATWPAEAPETQELSRWLEEHDYATDIGLPVAFTVSEPGYATLTEGWVSAFSPPEPEAHSLPLPADVEAWPDDPSAPACTSAHLDVRYGGSDAATGARYAALRASNVSDGPCAIEGAPGIRFGNADGVAQKDITIEPYSPGVIPARLVVPPGEQILAPLKWRAMSTANDPDVTTTIDVTAVPDAEPVSLDVTEHESSATGLDILDGGDVRLGPWVQALEGWS
;
A
#
# COMPACT_ATOMS: atom_id res chain seq x y z
N MET A 1 -41.62 41.70 -32.96
CA MET A 1 -41.46 43.14 -32.62
C MET A 1 -39.99 43.32 -32.26
N LEU A 2 -39.14 43.50 -33.30
CA LEU A 2 -38.30 44.71 -33.58
C LEU A 2 -37.32 45.02 -32.43
N LEU A 3 -35.99 45.18 -32.56
CA LEU A 3 -34.95 45.28 -33.60
C LEU A 3 -33.61 45.13 -32.83
N ALA A 4 -32.64 44.31 -33.25
CA ALA A 4 -31.50 44.64 -34.11
C ALA A 4 -30.70 45.92 -33.73
N ASN A 5 -29.40 45.76 -33.48
CA ASN A 5 -28.41 46.79 -33.82
C ASN A 5 -27.15 46.14 -34.42
N HIS A 6 -26.95 46.43 -35.70
CA HIS A 6 -25.73 46.23 -36.48
C HIS A 6 -24.68 47.27 -36.11
N THR A 7 -23.38 46.96 -36.27
CA THR A 7 -22.48 47.51 -37.34
C THR A 7 -21.01 47.16 -37.07
N GLY A 8 -20.37 46.42 -37.99
CA GLY A 8 -18.95 46.67 -38.38
C GLY A 8 -18.92 47.77 -39.47
N PRO A 9 -17.85 47.96 -40.30
CA PRO A 9 -16.60 47.20 -40.48
C PRO A 9 -15.33 48.10 -40.61
N SER A 10 -14.13 47.54 -40.83
CA SER A 10 -13.19 47.98 -41.90
C SER A 10 -11.86 47.19 -41.86
N ALA A 11 -11.39 46.78 -43.03
CA ALA A 11 -10.15 46.06 -43.30
C ALA A 11 -8.98 46.99 -43.64
N ALA A 12 -7.74 46.51 -43.44
CA ALA A 12 -6.56 46.77 -44.29
C ALA A 12 -5.32 45.96 -43.83
N ASP A 13 -4.94 44.98 -44.65
CA ASP A 13 -3.56 44.44 -44.86
C ASP A 13 -2.87 45.35 -45.93
N PRO A 14 -1.56 45.31 -46.32
CA PRO A 14 -0.53 44.28 -46.09
C PRO A 14 0.92 44.78 -45.81
N SER A 15 1.83 43.89 -45.39
CA SER A 15 3.19 43.68 -45.98
C SER A 15 4.11 42.77 -45.13
N THR A 16 4.39 41.58 -45.65
CA THR A 16 5.60 40.74 -45.43
C THR A 16 6.84 41.35 -46.13
N PRO A 17 8.10 40.80 -46.06
CA PRO A 17 8.58 39.53 -45.50
C PRO A 17 9.92 39.61 -44.69
N HIS A 18 10.37 38.51 -44.08
CA HIS A 18 11.76 37.99 -44.21
C HIS A 18 11.93 36.64 -43.48
N GLU A 19 12.00 35.57 -44.26
CA GLU A 19 12.84 34.39 -44.01
C GLU A 19 14.12 34.57 -44.87
N PRO A 20 15.28 33.93 -44.59
CA PRO A 20 15.40 32.47 -44.75
C PRO A 20 16.42 31.71 -43.84
N ALA A 21 16.09 30.43 -43.61
CA ALA A 21 16.88 29.21 -43.85
C ALA A 21 18.31 28.97 -43.27
N ALA A 22 18.45 27.74 -42.72
CA ALA A 22 19.35 26.66 -43.19
C ALA A 22 20.42 26.08 -42.22
N ARG A 23 20.18 24.82 -41.84
CA ARG A 23 21.06 23.60 -41.87
C ARG A 23 22.59 23.74 -41.71
N ALA A 24 23.16 22.88 -40.85
CA ALA A 24 24.37 22.07 -41.13
C ALA A 24 24.53 20.95 -40.07
N ARG A 25 24.20 19.68 -40.36
CA ARG A 25 25.16 18.56 -40.54
C ARG A 25 26.63 18.97 -40.75
N HIS A 26 27.53 18.37 -39.97
CA HIS A 26 28.90 18.11 -40.41
C HIS A 26 29.38 16.70 -40.07
N ASP A 27 30.01 16.13 -41.09
CA ASP A 27 30.65 14.83 -41.27
C ASP A 27 32.10 14.83 -40.77
N ARG A 28 32.56 13.64 -40.38
CA ARG A 28 33.86 12.99 -40.69
C ARG A 28 35.24 13.56 -40.27
N THR A 29 36.07 12.54 -40.00
CA THR A 29 37.48 12.33 -40.38
C THR A 29 38.62 12.78 -39.46
N ALA A 30 39.23 11.75 -38.86
CA ALA A 30 40.62 11.29 -39.06
C ALA A 30 41.76 12.30 -38.93
N SER A 31 42.73 11.96 -38.08
CA SER A 31 44.15 12.25 -38.31
C SER A 31 45.03 11.26 -37.52
N GLN A 32 45.58 10.29 -38.25
CA GLN A 32 46.82 9.61 -37.91
C GLN A 32 48.00 10.57 -38.19
N ALA A 33 49.00 10.59 -37.31
CA ALA A 33 50.33 11.09 -37.65
C ALA A 33 51.41 10.23 -36.99
N LEU A 34 52.14 9.52 -37.86
CA LEU A 34 53.38 8.79 -37.67
C LEU A 34 54.55 9.69 -37.26
N TRP A 35 55.48 9.18 -36.44
CA TRP A 35 56.96 9.37 -36.52
C TRP A 35 57.63 8.18 -35.77
N HIS A 36 58.20 7.15 -36.43
CA HIS A 36 59.64 6.97 -36.80
C HIS A 36 60.63 7.06 -35.60
N ASN A 37 61.62 6.18 -35.34
CA ASN A 37 62.26 5.06 -36.07
C ASN A 37 63.32 4.36 -35.15
N ARG A 38 63.64 3.08 -35.43
CA ARG A 38 64.93 2.34 -35.13
C ARG A 38 65.27 2.01 -33.64
N THR A 39 65.81 0.85 -33.24
CA THR A 39 66.75 -0.12 -33.87
C THR A 39 66.77 -1.47 -33.09
N VAL A 40 67.38 -2.48 -33.72
CA VAL A 40 67.32 -3.93 -33.44
C VAL A 40 68.51 -4.45 -32.60
N THR A 41 68.25 -5.57 -31.89
CA THR A 41 69.13 -6.65 -31.34
C THR A 41 70.13 -6.39 -30.19
N ARG A 42 69.96 -7.14 -29.08
CA ARG A 42 70.89 -8.21 -28.65
C ARG A 42 70.36 -9.03 -27.45
N SER A 43 70.80 -10.28 -27.45
CA SER A 43 70.36 -11.41 -26.64
C SER A 43 70.93 -11.48 -25.22
N LYS A 44 70.16 -12.13 -24.33
CA LYS A 44 70.54 -12.95 -23.14
C LYS A 44 71.46 -12.32 -22.07
N ALA A 45 70.91 -12.04 -20.89
CA ALA A 45 71.07 -12.86 -19.68
C ALA A 45 70.89 -12.05 -18.37
N ALA A 46 70.03 -12.59 -17.51
CA ALA A 46 70.06 -12.58 -16.04
C ALA A 46 69.89 -11.29 -15.20
N LEU A 47 68.83 -11.34 -14.39
CA LEU A 47 68.72 -10.93 -12.97
C LEU A 47 68.90 -9.43 -12.62
N PHE A 48 67.82 -8.70 -12.30
CA PHE A 48 67.17 -8.61 -10.97
C PHE A 48 66.13 -7.45 -10.94
N LEU A 49 65.06 -7.65 -10.15
CA LEU A 49 64.15 -6.68 -9.49
C LEU A 49 62.80 -6.26 -10.15
N LEU A 50 61.75 -6.91 -9.62
CA LEU A 50 60.51 -6.33 -9.02
C LEU A 50 59.34 -5.87 -9.95
N PRO A 51 58.09 -5.88 -9.43
CA PRO A 51 57.00 -6.70 -9.95
C PRO A 51 55.80 -5.85 -10.38
N PHE A 52 55.23 -6.04 -11.57
CA PHE A 52 53.89 -5.46 -11.82
C PHE A 52 53.21 -6.21 -12.97
N ALA A 53 51.89 -6.35 -12.81
CA ALA A 53 50.92 -6.82 -13.80
C ALA A 53 50.85 -8.33 -14.05
N VAL A 54 50.56 -9.09 -12.98
CA VAL A 54 49.57 -10.15 -13.07
C VAL A 54 48.52 -9.87 -11.99
N VAL A 55 47.54 -9.01 -12.30
CA VAL A 55 46.23 -9.08 -11.63
C VAL A 55 45.56 -10.32 -12.22
N LEU A 56 46.00 -11.49 -11.74
CA LEU A 56 45.22 -12.70 -11.83
C LEU A 56 44.02 -12.43 -10.92
N ALA A 57 42.85 -12.32 -11.54
CA ALA A 57 41.59 -12.61 -10.89
C ALA A 57 41.67 -14.05 -10.36
N VAL A 58 42.25 -14.20 -9.18
CA VAL A 58 41.83 -15.18 -8.18
C VAL A 58 40.64 -14.47 -7.51
N ALA A 59 39.45 -14.40 -8.12
CA ALA A 59 38.54 -15.54 -8.19
C ALA A 59 38.86 -16.46 -7.01
N VAL A 60 38.26 -16.14 -5.87
CA VAL A 60 38.23 -16.98 -4.68
C VAL A 60 37.56 -18.29 -5.10
N TRP A 61 38.34 -19.15 -5.73
CA TRP A 61 38.02 -20.52 -6.03
C TRP A 61 38.07 -21.20 -4.66
N ARG A 62 36.90 -21.48 -4.07
CA ARG A 62 36.74 -22.37 -2.92
C ARG A 62 36.18 -23.72 -3.40
N PRO A 63 37.01 -24.66 -3.88
CA PRO A 63 36.52 -25.98 -4.32
C PRO A 63 36.03 -26.92 -3.21
N TRP A 64 35.94 -26.49 -1.95
CA TRP A 64 35.97 -27.41 -0.80
C TRP A 64 35.07 -26.95 0.35
N GLU A 65 33.80 -26.69 0.08
CA GLU A 65 32.77 -26.67 1.13
C GLU A 65 31.99 -27.98 1.03
N PRO A 66 32.31 -29.01 1.84
CA PRO A 66 31.70 -30.34 1.74
C PRO A 66 30.17 -30.33 1.92
N ALA A 67 29.63 -29.32 2.61
CA ALA A 67 28.19 -29.11 2.73
C ALA A 67 27.52 -28.87 1.35
N LEU A 68 28.18 -28.15 0.43
CA LEU A 68 27.66 -27.95 -0.93
C LEU A 68 27.77 -29.22 -1.79
N ASP A 69 28.62 -30.18 -1.43
CA ASP A 69 28.75 -31.42 -2.21
C ASP A 69 27.55 -32.36 -2.00
N GLU A 70 26.99 -32.39 -0.78
CA GLU A 70 25.74 -33.11 -0.50
C GLU A 70 24.57 -32.48 -1.27
N LEU A 71 24.47 -31.15 -1.26
CA LEU A 71 23.46 -30.43 -2.03
C LEU A 71 23.61 -30.64 -3.55
N ARG A 72 24.85 -30.64 -4.07
CA ARG A 72 25.13 -30.94 -5.49
C ARG A 72 24.81 -32.39 -5.88
N GLU A 73 24.95 -33.35 -4.97
CA GLU A 73 24.51 -34.73 -5.23
C GLU A 73 22.99 -34.83 -5.24
N ALA A 74 22.31 -34.19 -4.28
CA ALA A 74 20.85 -34.13 -4.25
C ALA A 74 20.28 -33.46 -5.52
N ILE A 75 20.92 -32.38 -6.00
CA ILE A 75 20.57 -31.75 -7.29
C ILE A 75 20.72 -32.75 -8.44
N ARG A 76 21.83 -33.49 -8.53
CA ARG A 76 22.04 -34.51 -9.58
C ARG A 76 21.04 -35.66 -9.50
N GLU A 77 20.50 -35.96 -8.33
CA GLU A 77 19.43 -36.94 -8.17
C GLU A 77 18.07 -36.36 -8.59
N ALA A 78 17.78 -35.11 -8.20
CA ALA A 78 16.59 -34.39 -8.62
C ALA A 78 16.51 -34.22 -10.16
N GLU A 79 17.64 -33.95 -10.83
CA GLU A 79 17.74 -33.90 -12.30
C GLU A 79 17.31 -35.20 -13.00
N ARG A 80 17.34 -36.34 -12.31
CA ARG A 80 16.95 -37.64 -12.86
C ARG A 80 15.48 -37.99 -12.62
N LEU A 81 14.75 -37.15 -11.89
CA LEU A 81 13.33 -37.38 -11.66
C LEU A 81 12.55 -37.26 -12.98
N PRO A 82 11.54 -38.11 -13.20
CA PRO A 82 10.68 -38.01 -14.38
C PRO A 82 10.05 -36.62 -14.49
N GLY A 83 10.12 -36.01 -15.67
CA GLY A 83 9.52 -34.69 -15.92
C GLY A 83 10.38 -33.49 -15.53
N VAL A 84 11.59 -33.68 -14.98
CA VAL A 84 12.54 -32.58 -14.74
C VAL A 84 13.35 -32.33 -16.02
N VAL A 85 13.41 -31.07 -16.46
CA VAL A 85 14.17 -30.67 -17.64
C VAL A 85 15.55 -30.10 -17.27
N SER A 86 15.63 -29.32 -16.19
CA SER A 86 16.89 -28.83 -15.63
C SER A 86 16.75 -28.48 -14.15
N VAL A 87 17.86 -28.55 -13.42
CA VAL A 87 17.97 -28.01 -12.05
C VAL A 87 19.23 -27.16 -11.98
N ASP A 88 19.06 -25.87 -11.83
CA ASP A 88 20.15 -24.90 -11.73
C ASP A 88 20.29 -24.40 -10.30
N MET A 89 21.51 -24.14 -9.85
CA MET A 89 21.77 -23.59 -8.52
C MET A 89 22.55 -22.29 -8.65
N GLN A 90 22.00 -21.21 -8.11
CA GLN A 90 22.67 -19.93 -7.96
C GLN A 90 23.02 -19.72 -6.50
N HIS A 91 24.29 -19.42 -6.22
CA HIS A 91 24.73 -19.02 -4.89
C HIS A 91 25.01 -17.52 -4.90
N ARG A 92 24.28 -16.78 -4.06
CA ARG A 92 24.46 -15.36 -3.85
C ARG A 92 25.17 -15.15 -2.52
N GLU A 93 26.44 -14.80 -2.59
CA GLU A 93 27.17 -14.35 -1.40
C GLU A 93 26.58 -13.02 -0.94
N SER A 94 26.26 -12.91 0.35
CA SER A 94 25.93 -11.62 0.94
C SER A 94 27.16 -10.72 0.85
N THR A 95 27.14 -9.75 -0.06
CA THR A 95 28.13 -8.68 -0.03
C THR A 95 27.81 -7.84 1.19
N ALA A 96 28.66 -7.89 2.21
CA ALA A 96 28.53 -7.12 3.45
C ALA A 96 28.16 -5.65 3.15
N SER A 97 26.86 -5.39 3.16
CA SER A 97 26.26 -4.07 3.05
C SER A 97 26.19 -3.55 4.48
N VAL A 98 26.96 -2.49 4.72
CA VAL A 98 26.98 -1.60 5.89
C VAL A 98 26.27 -2.17 7.13
N ALA A 99 27.05 -2.59 8.13
CA ALA A 99 26.60 -3.07 9.43
C ALA A 99 25.27 -2.43 9.87
N THR A 100 24.15 -3.12 9.56
CA THR A 100 22.88 -2.84 10.19
C THR A 100 22.97 -3.36 11.62
N THR A 101 22.10 -2.86 12.51
CA THR A 101 22.03 -3.30 13.92
C THR A 101 21.76 -4.81 14.08
N PHE A 102 21.49 -5.53 12.98
CA PHE A 102 21.03 -6.91 12.93
C PHE A 102 22.08 -7.95 12.48
N GLY A 103 23.33 -7.55 12.21
CA GLY A 103 24.40 -8.45 11.77
C GLY A 103 24.48 -8.63 10.24
N PRO A 104 25.42 -9.43 9.72
CA PRO A 104 25.52 -9.69 8.28
C PRO A 104 24.32 -10.49 7.79
N GLU A 105 23.79 -10.15 6.61
CA GLU A 105 22.76 -10.97 5.96
C GLU A 105 23.32 -12.36 5.64
N PRO A 106 22.55 -13.43 5.85
CA PRO A 106 22.96 -14.78 5.46
C PRO A 106 23.20 -14.85 3.93
N SER A 107 24.10 -15.71 3.49
CA SER A 107 24.22 -16.01 2.05
C SER A 107 22.95 -16.73 1.57
N GLU A 108 22.61 -16.62 0.28
CA GLU A 108 21.41 -17.25 -0.28
C GLU A 108 21.79 -18.29 -1.35
N VAL A 109 21.12 -19.43 -1.34
CA VAL A 109 21.20 -20.46 -2.38
C VAL A 109 19.83 -20.60 -3.01
N ASP A 110 19.71 -20.19 -4.26
CA ASP A 110 18.50 -20.34 -5.06
C ASP A 110 18.66 -21.55 -5.98
N ILE A 111 17.79 -22.55 -5.79
CA ILE A 111 17.69 -23.74 -6.62
C ILE A 111 16.49 -23.54 -7.56
N HIS A 112 16.76 -23.50 -8.85
CA HIS A 112 15.76 -23.34 -9.90
C HIS A 112 15.56 -24.69 -10.60
N MET A 113 14.44 -25.34 -10.33
CA MET A 113 14.02 -26.57 -11.01
C MET A 113 13.00 -26.24 -12.10
N ARG A 114 13.30 -26.63 -13.34
CA ARG A 114 12.38 -26.50 -14.46
C ARG A 114 11.75 -27.84 -14.80
N LEU A 115 10.43 -27.88 -14.79
CA LEU A 115 9.61 -29.03 -15.15
C LEU A 115 9.23 -29.00 -16.63
N ASP A 116 8.91 -30.17 -17.16
CA ASP A 116 8.40 -30.33 -18.52
C ASP A 116 6.99 -29.72 -18.60
N ALA A 117 6.81 -28.84 -19.58
CA ALA A 117 5.56 -28.13 -19.85
C ALA A 117 4.37 -29.07 -20.14
N THR A 118 4.63 -30.30 -20.54
CA THR A 118 3.61 -31.29 -20.95
C THR A 118 3.15 -32.21 -19.82
N LEU A 119 3.68 -32.05 -18.60
CA LEU A 119 3.23 -32.81 -17.44
C LEU A 119 1.77 -32.55 -17.13
N THR A 120 1.08 -33.57 -16.63
CA THR A 120 -0.22 -33.37 -15.98
C THR A 120 -0.02 -32.63 -14.66
N PRO A 121 -1.03 -31.90 -14.15
CA PRO A 121 -0.95 -31.25 -12.84
C PRO A 121 -0.50 -32.19 -11.71
N ASP A 122 -1.05 -33.41 -11.67
CA ASP A 122 -0.72 -34.43 -10.66
C ASP A 122 0.73 -34.92 -10.80
N ASP A 123 1.20 -35.14 -12.04
CA ASP A 123 2.58 -35.56 -12.28
C ASP A 123 3.58 -34.45 -11.91
N ALA A 124 3.26 -33.19 -12.24
CA ALA A 124 4.09 -32.04 -11.87
C ALA A 124 4.19 -31.89 -10.34
N ALA A 125 3.07 -32.04 -9.64
CA ALA A 125 3.01 -32.02 -8.18
C ALA A 125 3.84 -33.15 -7.55
N ALA A 126 3.68 -34.39 -8.04
CA ALA A 126 4.44 -35.54 -7.57
C ALA A 126 5.95 -35.38 -7.83
N THR A 127 6.34 -34.86 -9.00
CA THR A 127 7.75 -34.59 -9.31
C THR A 127 8.33 -33.51 -8.40
N ALA A 128 7.59 -32.43 -8.15
CA ALA A 128 8.03 -31.37 -7.23
C ALA A 128 8.16 -31.86 -5.79
N GLU A 129 7.23 -32.70 -5.31
CA GLU A 129 7.29 -33.30 -3.98
C GLU A 129 8.49 -34.25 -3.83
N ASN A 130 8.75 -35.08 -4.84
CA ASN A 130 9.94 -35.95 -4.84
C ASN A 130 11.23 -35.14 -4.86
N ALA A 131 11.30 -34.05 -5.64
CA ALA A 131 12.45 -33.15 -5.65
C ALA A 131 12.65 -32.48 -4.28
N HIS A 132 11.56 -32.01 -3.67
CA HIS A 132 11.60 -31.42 -2.33
C HIS A 132 12.12 -32.42 -1.28
N ALA A 133 11.64 -33.67 -1.30
CA ALA A 133 12.10 -34.73 -0.40
C ALA A 133 13.59 -35.08 -0.54
N LEU A 134 14.17 -34.87 -1.73
CA LEU A 134 15.62 -35.03 -1.96
C LEU A 134 16.42 -33.78 -1.55
N LEU A 135 15.93 -32.60 -1.90
CA LEU A 135 16.68 -31.34 -1.80
C LEU A 135 16.65 -30.75 -0.39
N VAL A 136 15.54 -30.84 0.35
CA VAL A 136 15.42 -30.22 1.68
C VAL A 136 16.38 -30.81 2.70
N PRO A 137 16.51 -32.14 2.87
CA PRO A 137 17.47 -32.69 3.82
C PRO A 137 18.91 -32.27 3.51
N ALA A 138 19.27 -32.15 2.22
CA ALA A 138 20.59 -31.68 1.81
C ALA A 138 20.77 -30.16 2.00
N ALA A 139 19.71 -29.39 1.80
CA ALA A 139 19.67 -27.95 2.06
C ALA A 139 19.82 -27.65 3.56
N ASP A 140 19.18 -28.42 4.44
CA ASP A 140 19.27 -28.27 5.90
C ASP A 140 20.68 -28.48 6.44
N VAL A 141 21.47 -29.33 5.79
CA VAL A 141 22.90 -29.51 6.13
C VAL A 141 23.70 -28.25 5.83
N VAL A 142 23.36 -27.54 4.74
CA VAL A 142 23.99 -26.27 4.33
C VAL A 142 23.46 -25.07 5.13
N ALA A 143 22.17 -25.05 5.45
CA ALA A 143 21.49 -23.93 6.10
C ALA A 143 21.94 -23.66 7.54
N ARG A 144 22.60 -24.65 8.18
CA ARG A 144 23.20 -24.51 9.52
C ARG A 144 24.29 -23.43 9.61
N ASP A 145 24.82 -22.95 8.48
CA ASP A 145 25.92 -21.98 8.40
C ASP A 145 25.51 -20.61 7.82
N ALA A 146 24.43 -20.01 8.34
CA ALA A 146 23.95 -18.69 7.89
C ALA A 146 23.69 -18.63 6.36
N VAL A 147 23.09 -19.70 5.82
CA VAL A 147 22.69 -19.79 4.41
C VAL A 147 21.18 -20.04 4.33
N SER A 148 20.46 -19.21 3.58
CA SER A 148 19.04 -19.46 3.26
C SER A 148 18.94 -20.22 1.94
N VAL A 149 18.13 -21.28 1.86
CA VAL A 149 17.94 -22.08 0.64
C VAL A 149 16.52 -21.92 0.13
N PHE A 150 16.36 -21.70 -1.18
CA PHE A 150 15.07 -21.55 -1.84
C PHE A 150 14.94 -22.50 -3.01
N LEU A 151 13.82 -23.22 -3.10
CA LEU A 151 13.46 -23.98 -4.28
C LEU A 151 12.43 -23.20 -5.09
N ARG A 152 12.75 -22.93 -6.34
CA ARG A 152 11.87 -22.34 -7.33
C ARG A 152 11.55 -23.37 -8.39
N VAL A 153 10.27 -23.64 -8.60
CA VAL A 153 9.77 -24.54 -9.64
C VAL A 153 9.23 -23.71 -10.78
N SER A 154 9.65 -23.98 -12.01
CA SER A 154 9.14 -23.30 -13.20
C SER A 154 8.75 -24.26 -14.31
N ALA A 155 7.89 -23.79 -15.22
CA ALA A 155 7.57 -24.48 -16.46
C ALA A 155 7.32 -23.48 -17.60
N GLY A 156 7.45 -23.97 -18.84
CA GLY A 156 7.41 -23.12 -20.04
C GLY A 156 8.76 -22.50 -20.38
N GLU A 157 8.86 -21.93 -21.58
CA GLU A 157 10.03 -21.17 -22.03
C GLU A 157 9.84 -19.68 -21.68
N SER A 158 10.88 -19.03 -21.16
CA SER A 158 10.88 -17.58 -20.94
C SER A 158 10.95 -16.86 -22.29
N GLU A 159 9.96 -16.04 -22.62
CA GLU A 159 9.98 -15.21 -23.84
C GLU A 159 10.74 -13.91 -23.57
N ASP A 160 11.97 -13.77 -24.05
CA ASP A 160 12.76 -12.53 -23.91
C ASP A 160 12.04 -11.32 -24.57
N GLU A 161 11.43 -10.45 -23.77
CA GLU A 161 11.06 -9.11 -24.21
C GLU A 161 12.22 -8.13 -23.93
N ASN A 162 12.86 -7.66 -24.99
CA ASN A 162 13.75 -6.48 -25.01
C ASN A 162 15.06 -6.58 -24.19
N GLY A 163 15.58 -7.78 -23.93
CA GLY A 163 16.90 -7.97 -23.28
C GLY A 163 16.88 -7.84 -21.76
N VAL A 164 15.69 -7.84 -21.16
CA VAL A 164 15.47 -8.13 -19.74
C VAL A 164 15.06 -9.61 -19.66
N ALA A 165 15.66 -10.38 -18.75
CA ALA A 165 15.30 -11.79 -18.57
C ALA A 165 13.81 -11.87 -18.20
N ALA A 166 13.00 -12.42 -19.10
CA ALA A 166 11.58 -12.59 -18.85
C ALA A 166 11.35 -13.71 -17.83
N LEU A 167 10.34 -13.52 -16.98
CA LEU A 167 9.90 -14.57 -16.07
C LEU A 167 9.30 -15.73 -16.87
N PRO A 168 9.49 -16.99 -16.43
CA PRO A 168 8.86 -18.13 -17.07
C PRO A 168 7.31 -18.04 -16.92
N PRO A 169 6.53 -18.60 -17.87
CA PRO A 169 5.07 -18.63 -17.81
C PRO A 169 4.49 -19.27 -16.55
N LEU A 170 5.23 -20.16 -15.89
CA LEU A 170 4.87 -20.69 -14.59
C LEU A 170 6.07 -20.59 -13.68
N GLU A 171 5.88 -19.95 -12.51
CA GLU A 171 6.94 -19.74 -11.53
C GLU A 171 6.38 -19.85 -10.11
N LEU A 172 6.83 -20.85 -9.37
CA LEU A 172 6.43 -21.07 -7.99
C LEU A 172 7.64 -21.10 -7.10
N ARG A 173 7.53 -20.47 -5.93
CA ARG A 173 8.49 -20.69 -4.85
C ARG A 173 7.95 -21.81 -3.97
N TYR A 174 8.64 -22.94 -3.94
CA TYR A 174 8.35 -24.01 -3.01
C TYR A 174 8.87 -23.60 -1.62
N THR A 175 7.95 -23.37 -0.69
CA THR A 175 8.16 -22.95 0.70
C THR A 175 7.44 -23.90 1.65
N ALA A 176 7.70 -23.83 2.95
CA ALA A 176 6.92 -24.59 3.94
C ALA A 176 5.40 -24.28 3.92
N ALA A 177 5.01 -23.12 3.36
CA ALA A 177 3.61 -22.70 3.19
C ALA A 177 3.02 -23.07 1.81
N SER A 178 3.79 -23.71 0.92
CA SER A 178 3.34 -24.12 -0.41
C SER A 178 3.77 -25.57 -0.70
N GLY A 179 2.82 -26.46 -0.95
CA GLY A 179 3.06 -27.88 -1.19
C GLY A 179 2.75 -28.34 -2.62
N ALA A 180 2.69 -29.67 -2.79
CA ALA A 180 2.38 -30.32 -4.05
C ALA A 180 1.03 -29.87 -4.65
N ALA A 181 0.03 -29.60 -3.79
CA ALA A 181 -1.28 -29.09 -4.23
C ALA A 181 -1.18 -27.72 -4.92
N ASP A 182 -0.31 -26.81 -4.46
CA ASP A 182 -0.13 -25.50 -5.08
C ASP A 182 0.50 -25.62 -6.48
N ILE A 183 1.38 -26.61 -6.67
CA ILE A 183 1.97 -26.93 -7.96
C ILE A 183 0.90 -27.47 -8.93
N ALA A 184 0.06 -28.41 -8.47
CA ALA A 184 -1.04 -28.93 -9.28
C ALA A 184 -2.02 -27.82 -9.70
N ASP A 185 -2.42 -26.97 -8.77
CA ASP A 185 -3.37 -25.88 -9.07
C ASP A 185 -2.76 -24.85 -10.01
N ALA A 186 -1.49 -24.47 -9.82
CA ALA A 186 -0.83 -23.55 -10.74
C ALA A 186 -0.65 -24.13 -12.15
N PHE A 187 -0.34 -25.42 -12.27
CA PHE A 187 -0.32 -26.10 -13.58
C PHE A 187 -1.72 -26.13 -14.21
N THR A 188 -2.76 -26.37 -13.42
CA THR A 188 -4.15 -26.37 -13.87
C THR A 188 -4.54 -25.00 -14.43
N ILE A 189 -4.27 -23.92 -13.69
CA ILE A 189 -4.54 -22.53 -14.10
C ILE A 189 -3.72 -22.15 -15.33
N TRP A 190 -2.44 -22.51 -15.37
CA TRP A 190 -1.57 -22.23 -16.52
C TRP A 190 -2.05 -22.95 -17.79
N GLN A 191 -2.36 -24.24 -17.70
CA GLN A 191 -2.89 -25.03 -18.81
C GLN A 191 -4.30 -24.59 -19.26
N ALA A 192 -5.04 -23.91 -18.39
CA ALA A 192 -6.31 -23.26 -18.74
C ALA A 192 -6.14 -21.95 -19.54
N GLY A 193 -4.91 -21.48 -19.75
CA GLY A 193 -4.60 -20.36 -20.65
C GLY A 193 -4.06 -19.10 -19.96
N ALA A 194 -3.70 -19.17 -18.66
CA ALA A 194 -2.97 -18.08 -18.03
C ALA A 194 -1.59 -17.89 -18.72
N ARG A 195 -1.21 -16.65 -18.99
CA ARG A 195 0.10 -16.29 -19.55
C ARG A 195 1.20 -16.47 -18.49
N GLN A 196 0.89 -16.10 -17.25
CA GLN A 196 1.77 -16.28 -16.12
C GLN A 196 0.99 -16.76 -14.90
N VAL A 197 1.55 -17.68 -14.14
CA VAL A 197 1.05 -18.07 -12.81
C VAL A 197 2.18 -18.00 -11.81
N SER A 198 1.93 -17.32 -10.69
CA SER A 198 2.85 -17.20 -9.57
C SER A 198 2.15 -17.56 -8.27
N VAL A 199 2.88 -18.15 -7.32
CA VAL A 199 2.35 -18.44 -5.99
C VAL A 199 3.20 -17.72 -4.95
N TYR A 200 2.57 -16.90 -4.13
CA TYR A 200 3.21 -16.17 -3.04
C TYR A 200 2.47 -16.41 -1.73
N GLY A 201 3.21 -16.91 -0.74
CA GLY A 201 2.76 -17.01 0.64
C GLY A 201 3.46 -15.98 1.52
N THR A 202 2.78 -15.50 2.56
CA THR A 202 3.37 -14.69 3.64
C THR A 202 4.15 -15.56 4.64
N GLY A 203 4.88 -16.56 4.16
CA GLY A 203 5.73 -17.43 4.95
C GLY A 203 7.19 -17.02 4.81
N SER A 204 7.88 -16.80 5.94
CA SER A 204 9.33 -16.62 5.94
C SER A 204 10.05 -17.83 5.32
N PRO A 205 11.27 -17.65 4.78
CA PRO A 205 12.18 -18.74 4.46
C PRO A 205 12.24 -19.75 5.60
N LEU A 206 12.01 -21.03 5.31
CA LEU A 206 12.31 -22.22 6.14
C LEU A 206 12.70 -21.91 7.60
N ALA A 207 11.72 -21.52 8.42
CA ALA A 207 11.89 -21.41 9.86
C ALA A 207 11.25 -22.63 10.52
N ASP A 208 11.83 -23.80 10.24
CA ASP A 208 11.59 -25.03 10.99
C ASP A 208 12.57 -25.16 12.18
N THR A 209 13.03 -24.03 12.74
CA THR A 209 13.66 -24.05 14.06
C THR A 209 12.55 -24.02 15.10
N ALA A 210 12.07 -25.22 15.40
CA ALA A 210 11.34 -25.55 16.60
C ALA A 210 12.04 -24.97 17.84
N ASP A 211 11.48 -23.90 18.43
CA ASP A 211 11.50 -23.77 19.88
C ASP A 211 10.23 -24.48 20.39
N ALA A 212 10.43 -25.71 20.86
CA ALA A 212 9.39 -26.55 21.42
C ALA A 212 8.88 -25.91 22.73
N GLY A 213 7.90 -25.01 22.62
CA GLY A 213 7.32 -24.33 23.78
C GLY A 213 5.87 -23.88 23.65
N SER A 214 5.30 -23.81 22.45
CA SER A 214 3.90 -23.39 22.25
C SER A 214 3.16 -24.38 21.37
N GLU A 215 2.32 -25.22 22.00
CA GLU A 215 1.34 -26.11 21.36
C GLU A 215 0.18 -25.32 20.73
N GLN A 216 0.49 -24.32 19.91
CA GLN A 216 -0.49 -23.69 19.05
C GLN A 216 -0.08 -23.95 17.61
N GLU A 217 -0.69 -24.99 17.06
CA GLU A 217 -0.65 -25.36 15.64
C GLU A 217 -1.28 -24.20 14.84
N VAL A 218 -0.49 -23.15 14.59
CA VAL A 218 -0.89 -22.06 13.71
C VAL A 218 -0.66 -22.58 12.29
N THR A 219 -1.70 -23.15 11.68
CA THR A 219 -1.69 -23.43 10.25
C THR A 219 -1.44 -22.11 9.52
N PRO A 220 -0.33 -21.95 8.78
CA PRO A 220 -0.12 -20.73 8.02
C PRO A 220 -1.27 -20.54 7.03
N PRO A 221 -1.69 -19.28 6.74
CA PRO A 221 -2.69 -19.05 5.72
C PRO A 221 -2.23 -19.67 4.39
N PRO A 222 -3.15 -20.25 3.59
CA PRO A 222 -2.79 -20.78 2.28
C PRO A 222 -2.16 -19.68 1.42
N ALA A 223 -1.17 -20.05 0.61
CA ALA A 223 -0.53 -19.13 -0.32
C ALA A 223 -1.56 -18.57 -1.32
N SER A 224 -1.42 -17.28 -1.67
CA SER A 224 -2.21 -16.64 -2.73
C SER A 224 -1.55 -16.89 -4.09
N ILE A 225 -2.36 -16.92 -5.14
CA ILE A 225 -1.90 -17.14 -6.51
C ILE A 225 -2.04 -15.85 -7.32
N GLY A 226 -0.95 -15.35 -7.89
CA GLY A 226 -0.99 -14.29 -8.89
C GLY A 226 -1.19 -14.88 -10.29
N ILE A 227 -2.23 -14.44 -10.99
CA ILE A 227 -2.61 -14.93 -12.31
C ILE A 227 -2.53 -13.78 -13.33
N THR A 228 -1.73 -13.96 -14.37
CA THR A 228 -1.71 -13.07 -15.53
C THR A 228 -2.52 -13.68 -16.66
N ALA A 229 -3.65 -13.09 -16.98
CA ALA A 229 -4.43 -13.45 -18.15
C ALA A 229 -3.78 -12.90 -19.43
N ALA A 230 -3.92 -13.63 -20.55
CA ALA A 230 -3.40 -13.15 -21.84
C ALA A 230 -4.17 -11.92 -22.35
N ASP A 231 -5.47 -11.85 -22.05
CA ASP A 231 -6.36 -10.76 -22.40
C ASP A 231 -7.54 -10.69 -21.41
N ALA A 232 -8.36 -9.65 -21.54
CA ALA A 232 -9.54 -9.44 -20.72
C ALA A 232 -10.58 -10.57 -20.81
N ALA A 233 -10.71 -11.23 -21.97
CA ALA A 233 -11.67 -12.32 -22.17
C ALA A 233 -11.25 -13.60 -21.42
N GLY A 234 -9.94 -13.83 -21.27
CA GLY A 234 -9.38 -14.92 -20.49
C GLY A 234 -9.41 -14.70 -18.98
N MET A 235 -9.50 -13.45 -18.50
CA MET A 235 -9.41 -13.13 -17.07
C MET A 235 -10.58 -13.68 -16.24
N VAL A 236 -11.83 -13.57 -16.74
CA VAL A 236 -13.02 -14.03 -16.00
C VAL A 236 -13.04 -15.56 -15.82
N PRO A 237 -12.85 -16.40 -16.86
CA PRO A 237 -12.78 -17.86 -16.68
C PRO A 237 -11.64 -18.31 -15.75
N LEU A 238 -10.51 -17.58 -15.71
CA LEU A 238 -9.41 -17.87 -14.80
C LEU A 238 -9.77 -17.54 -13.34
N ALA A 239 -10.54 -16.49 -13.10
CA ALA A 239 -11.08 -16.19 -11.77
C ALA A 239 -12.05 -17.27 -11.29
N GLU A 240 -12.97 -17.70 -12.15
CA GLU A 240 -13.91 -18.80 -11.87
C GLU A 240 -13.15 -20.09 -11.52
N LEU A 241 -12.14 -20.45 -12.33
CA LEU A 241 -11.30 -21.62 -12.08
C LEU A 241 -10.54 -21.52 -10.74
N ALA A 242 -9.95 -20.37 -10.42
CA ALA A 242 -9.26 -20.18 -9.15
C ALA A 242 -10.23 -20.33 -7.95
N ALA A 243 -11.44 -19.79 -8.06
CA ALA A 243 -12.48 -19.95 -7.04
C ALA A 243 -12.96 -21.42 -6.92
N GLU A 244 -13.11 -22.14 -8.02
CA GLU A 244 -13.44 -23.58 -8.03
C GLU A 244 -12.36 -24.44 -7.35
N LEU A 245 -11.09 -24.07 -7.52
CA LEU A 245 -9.95 -24.70 -6.86
C LEU A 245 -9.83 -24.27 -5.38
N GLY A 246 -10.66 -23.34 -4.90
CA GLY A 246 -10.60 -22.82 -3.54
C GLY A 246 -9.33 -22.00 -3.28
N ARG A 247 -8.81 -21.33 -4.31
CA ARG A 247 -7.58 -20.53 -4.24
C ARG A 247 -7.89 -19.04 -4.19
N SER A 248 -7.29 -18.36 -3.22
CA SER A 248 -7.21 -16.92 -3.25
C SER A 248 -6.30 -16.49 -4.39
N ALA A 249 -6.70 -15.45 -5.12
CA ALA A 249 -5.93 -15.00 -6.25
C ALA A 249 -6.02 -13.49 -6.48
N ASP A 250 -4.92 -12.94 -6.98
CA ASP A 250 -4.88 -11.63 -7.61
C ASP A 250 -4.72 -11.84 -9.12
N LEU A 251 -5.53 -11.13 -9.91
CA LEU A 251 -5.57 -11.30 -11.35
C LEU A 251 -5.18 -10.00 -12.05
N HIS A 252 -4.50 -10.10 -13.19
CA HIS A 252 -4.27 -8.96 -14.07
C HIS A 252 -4.17 -9.38 -15.54
N VAL A 253 -4.37 -8.42 -16.43
CA VAL A 253 -4.26 -8.64 -17.88
C VAL A 253 -2.84 -8.27 -18.37
N ALA A 254 -2.25 -9.12 -19.19
CA ALA A 254 -0.91 -8.89 -19.74
C ALA A 254 -0.86 -7.64 -20.64
N GLY A 255 0.07 -6.73 -20.36
CA GLY A 255 0.29 -5.52 -21.16
C GLY A 255 -0.80 -4.45 -21.02
N ASP A 256 -1.70 -4.61 -20.06
CA ASP A 256 -2.79 -3.70 -19.73
C ASP A 256 -2.73 -3.35 -18.24
N ASN A 257 -3.39 -2.28 -17.81
CA ASN A 257 -3.45 -1.85 -16.40
C ASN A 257 -4.79 -2.26 -15.75
N THR A 258 -5.29 -3.44 -16.10
CA THR A 258 -6.52 -4.03 -15.54
C THR A 258 -6.16 -5.07 -14.48
N HIS A 259 -6.59 -4.83 -13.25
CA HIS A 259 -6.26 -5.62 -12.06
C HIS A 259 -7.50 -5.95 -11.23
N TYR A 260 -7.51 -7.14 -10.65
CA TYR A 260 -8.37 -7.54 -9.53
C TYR A 260 -7.46 -7.98 -8.39
N ASN A 261 -7.60 -7.34 -7.23
CA ASN A 261 -6.83 -7.65 -6.04
C ASN A 261 -7.76 -8.33 -5.03
N GLY A 262 -7.53 -9.62 -4.78
CA GLY A 262 -8.36 -10.44 -3.91
C GLY A 262 -8.02 -10.32 -2.43
N TYR A 263 -6.85 -9.78 -2.07
CA TYR A 263 -6.41 -9.61 -0.67
C TYR A 263 -6.52 -10.89 0.19
N GLY A 264 -6.31 -12.06 -0.42
CA GLY A 264 -6.41 -13.36 0.24
C GLY A 264 -7.83 -13.95 0.28
N ALA A 265 -8.83 -13.31 -0.31
CA ALA A 265 -10.16 -13.87 -0.54
C ALA A 265 -10.20 -14.72 -1.82
N LEU A 266 -11.21 -15.59 -1.94
CA LEU A 266 -11.51 -16.29 -3.18
C LEU A 266 -12.01 -15.27 -4.23
N PRO A 267 -11.56 -15.36 -5.49
CA PRO A 267 -11.99 -14.42 -6.52
C PRO A 267 -13.50 -14.40 -6.73
N ASP A 268 -14.08 -13.20 -6.74
CA ASP A 268 -15.45 -12.98 -7.19
C ASP A 268 -15.46 -12.75 -8.72
N ALA A 269 -16.02 -13.72 -9.46
CA ALA A 269 -16.08 -13.67 -10.91
C ALA A 269 -16.94 -12.51 -11.45
N ASP A 270 -17.97 -12.09 -10.72
CA ASP A 270 -18.82 -10.96 -11.10
C ASP A 270 -18.08 -9.63 -10.87
N ALA A 271 -17.26 -9.54 -9.83
CA ALA A 271 -16.35 -8.41 -9.61
C ALA A 271 -15.28 -8.28 -10.69
N VAL A 272 -14.66 -9.41 -11.06
CA VAL A 272 -13.68 -9.46 -12.15
C VAL A 272 -14.34 -9.06 -13.48
N ARG A 273 -15.57 -9.51 -13.73
CA ARG A 273 -16.32 -9.11 -14.92
C ARG A 273 -16.65 -7.63 -14.94
N LEU A 274 -17.05 -7.04 -13.80
CA LEU A 274 -17.24 -5.60 -13.66
C LEU A 274 -15.96 -4.82 -14.02
N ALA A 275 -14.80 -5.26 -13.52
CA ALA A 275 -13.51 -4.63 -13.83
C ALA A 275 -13.15 -4.73 -15.33
N VAL A 276 -13.32 -5.91 -15.92
CA VAL A 276 -13.08 -6.14 -17.35
C VAL A 276 -14.02 -5.31 -18.24
N ASP A 277 -15.31 -5.26 -17.89
CA ASP A 277 -16.30 -4.49 -18.64
C ASP A 277 -16.04 -2.98 -18.54
N ALA A 278 -15.56 -2.50 -17.38
CA ALA A 278 -15.10 -1.12 -17.22
C ALA A 278 -13.87 -0.83 -18.08
N ALA A 279 -12.87 -1.73 -18.09
CA ALA A 279 -11.64 -1.58 -18.88
C ALA A 279 -11.91 -1.59 -20.39
N SER A 280 -12.95 -2.31 -20.82
CA SER A 280 -13.36 -2.36 -22.23
C SER A 280 -13.96 -1.06 -22.77
N ARG A 281 -14.24 -0.08 -21.90
CA ARG A 281 -14.85 1.19 -22.29
C ARG A 281 -13.85 2.04 -23.06
N PRO A 282 -14.26 2.68 -24.18
CA PRO A 282 -13.35 3.49 -24.97
C PRO A 282 -12.67 4.57 -24.13
N GLY A 283 -11.32 4.56 -24.14
CA GLY A 283 -10.40 5.52 -23.51
C GLY A 283 -10.27 5.43 -21.98
N VAL A 284 -10.74 4.33 -21.38
CA VAL A 284 -10.23 3.87 -20.09
C VAL A 284 -8.80 3.35 -20.28
N GLU A 285 -7.89 3.76 -19.39
CA GLU A 285 -6.45 3.46 -19.42
C GLU A 285 -6.03 2.44 -18.36
N SER A 286 -6.77 2.39 -17.24
CA SER A 286 -6.52 1.47 -16.14
C SER A 286 -7.79 1.19 -15.36
N VAL A 287 -7.89 -0.02 -14.81
CA VAL A 287 -8.94 -0.42 -13.88
C VAL A 287 -8.31 -1.26 -12.78
N SER A 288 -8.63 -0.95 -11.53
CA SER A 288 -8.26 -1.78 -10.39
C SER A 288 -9.49 -2.03 -9.55
N PHE A 289 -9.87 -3.30 -9.39
CA PHE A 289 -10.83 -3.71 -8.38
C PHE A 289 -10.08 -4.21 -7.15
N SER A 290 -10.48 -3.76 -5.98
CA SER A 290 -9.93 -4.17 -4.69
C SER A 290 -11.03 -4.86 -3.88
N ASP A 291 -10.92 -6.17 -3.75
CA ASP A 291 -11.85 -6.99 -2.97
C ASP A 291 -11.37 -7.06 -1.51
N SER A 292 -11.70 -6.01 -0.76
CA SER A 292 -11.31 -5.83 0.63
C SER A 292 -12.55 -5.73 1.52
N THR A 293 -12.36 -5.47 2.82
CA THR A 293 -13.46 -5.21 3.74
C THR A 293 -14.30 -3.97 3.37
N ALA A 294 -13.73 -3.05 2.57
CA ALA A 294 -14.42 -1.96 1.92
C ALA A 294 -14.10 -2.02 0.41
N PRO A 295 -14.85 -2.81 -0.37
CA PRO A 295 -14.52 -3.04 -1.77
C PRO A 295 -14.61 -1.75 -2.57
N HIS A 296 -13.67 -1.56 -3.50
CA HIS A 296 -13.65 -0.38 -4.36
C HIS A 296 -13.13 -0.69 -5.75
N ILE A 297 -13.63 0.07 -6.74
CA ILE A 297 -13.11 0.07 -8.11
C ILE A 297 -12.52 1.45 -8.44
N SER A 298 -11.30 1.46 -8.95
CA SER A 298 -10.61 2.66 -9.41
C SER A 298 -10.43 2.60 -10.92
N VAL A 299 -10.88 3.62 -11.64
CA VAL A 299 -10.81 3.71 -13.10
C VAL A 299 -9.99 4.93 -13.50
N GLY A 300 -8.87 4.70 -14.18
CA GLY A 300 -8.07 5.75 -14.82
C GLY A 300 -8.52 5.98 -16.25
N ALA A 301 -8.76 7.24 -16.61
CA ALA A 301 -9.27 7.60 -17.93
C ALA A 301 -8.37 8.59 -18.66
N THR A 302 -8.47 8.60 -19.99
CA THR A 302 -7.76 9.54 -20.89
C THR A 302 -8.36 10.95 -20.93
N TRP A 303 -9.55 11.15 -20.35
CA TRP A 303 -10.31 12.40 -20.41
C TRP A 303 -10.35 13.14 -19.07
N PRO A 304 -10.57 14.47 -19.08
CA PRO A 304 -10.75 15.27 -17.87
C PRO A 304 -11.95 14.82 -17.02
N ALA A 305 -11.91 15.07 -15.71
CA ALA A 305 -12.99 14.68 -14.81
C ALA A 305 -14.38 15.22 -15.21
N GLU A 306 -14.43 16.45 -15.74
CA GLU A 306 -15.67 17.13 -16.17
C GLU A 306 -16.18 16.69 -17.56
N ALA A 307 -15.52 15.73 -18.22
CA ALA A 307 -15.90 15.27 -19.54
C ALA A 307 -17.23 14.49 -19.51
N PRO A 308 -18.07 14.58 -20.57
CA PRO A 308 -19.28 13.77 -20.70
C PRO A 308 -19.02 12.26 -20.55
N GLU A 309 -17.86 11.78 -21.03
CA GLU A 309 -17.42 10.39 -20.93
C GLU A 309 -17.27 9.93 -19.47
N THR A 310 -16.77 10.80 -18.56
CA THR A 310 -16.75 10.50 -17.12
C THR A 310 -18.16 10.32 -16.58
N GLN A 311 -19.09 11.20 -16.94
CA GLN A 311 -20.47 11.13 -16.46
C GLN A 311 -21.19 9.88 -17.01
N GLU A 312 -20.91 9.49 -18.25
CA GLU A 312 -21.43 8.25 -18.84
C GLU A 312 -20.89 7.00 -18.14
N LEU A 313 -19.58 6.98 -17.81
CA LEU A 313 -18.97 5.88 -17.06
C LEU A 313 -19.51 5.78 -15.64
N SER A 314 -19.57 6.90 -14.90
CA SER A 314 -20.13 6.93 -13.54
C SER A 314 -21.57 6.44 -13.52
N ARG A 315 -22.40 6.92 -14.46
CA ARG A 315 -23.79 6.46 -14.58
C ARG A 315 -23.88 4.97 -14.90
N TRP A 316 -22.99 4.45 -15.75
CA TRP A 316 -22.96 3.02 -16.02
C TRP A 316 -22.59 2.20 -14.77
N LEU A 317 -21.63 2.65 -13.95
CA LEU A 317 -21.28 2.01 -12.68
C LEU A 317 -22.44 2.08 -11.68
N GLU A 318 -23.13 3.21 -11.59
CA GLU A 318 -24.31 3.41 -10.74
C GLU A 318 -25.52 2.57 -11.17
N GLU A 319 -25.67 2.28 -12.47
CA GLU A 319 -26.75 1.44 -13.01
C GLU A 319 -26.41 -0.06 -13.00
N HIS A 320 -25.18 -0.45 -12.64
CA HIS A 320 -24.74 -1.85 -12.61
C HIS A 320 -25.32 -2.58 -11.38
N ASP A 321 -25.73 -3.84 -11.46
CA ASP A 321 -26.44 -4.53 -10.36
C ASP A 321 -25.52 -5.14 -9.27
N TYR A 322 -24.23 -5.34 -9.58
CA TYR A 322 -23.25 -6.05 -8.73
C TYR A 322 -23.30 -5.75 -7.23
N ALA A 323 -23.21 -4.49 -6.81
CA ALA A 323 -23.15 -4.15 -5.37
C ALA A 323 -24.47 -4.45 -4.63
N THR A 324 -25.60 -4.32 -5.33
CA THR A 324 -26.92 -4.70 -4.79
C THR A 324 -27.06 -6.21 -4.69
N ASP A 325 -26.56 -6.96 -5.67
CA ASP A 325 -26.64 -8.43 -5.70
C ASP A 325 -25.85 -9.08 -4.55
N ILE A 326 -24.66 -8.56 -4.25
CA ILE A 326 -23.84 -9.04 -3.13
C ILE A 326 -24.26 -8.42 -1.78
N GLY A 327 -25.11 -7.39 -1.78
CA GLY A 327 -25.56 -6.69 -0.59
C GLY A 327 -24.45 -5.94 0.17
N LEU A 328 -23.37 -5.55 -0.53
CA LEU A 328 -22.23 -4.84 0.03
C LEU A 328 -21.96 -3.56 -0.79
N PRO A 329 -21.84 -2.39 -0.15
CA PRO A 329 -21.48 -1.16 -0.83
C PRO A 329 -20.09 -1.23 -1.46
N VAL A 330 -20.00 -0.91 -2.75
CA VAL A 330 -18.74 -0.87 -3.51
C VAL A 330 -18.53 0.56 -4.00
N ALA A 331 -17.50 1.23 -3.49
CA ALA A 331 -17.17 2.58 -3.92
C ALA A 331 -16.53 2.55 -5.32
N PHE A 332 -16.75 3.58 -6.12
CA PHE A 332 -15.94 3.79 -7.33
C PHE A 332 -15.28 5.16 -7.34
N THR A 333 -14.13 5.21 -8.01
CA THR A 333 -13.43 6.45 -8.33
C THR A 333 -13.10 6.45 -9.83
N VAL A 334 -13.37 7.58 -10.50
CA VAL A 334 -12.93 7.84 -11.88
C VAL A 334 -11.95 9.00 -11.85
N SER A 335 -10.70 8.72 -12.21
CA SER A 335 -9.61 9.69 -12.22
C SER A 335 -9.26 10.14 -13.63
N GLU A 336 -9.02 11.43 -13.80
CA GLU A 336 -8.49 11.99 -15.04
C GLU A 336 -6.97 11.72 -15.20
N PRO A 337 -6.38 12.01 -16.38
CA PRO A 337 -4.94 11.82 -16.59
C PRO A 337 -4.11 12.54 -15.52
N GLY A 338 -3.21 11.79 -14.87
CA GLY A 338 -2.37 12.32 -13.80
C GLY A 338 -3.03 12.38 -12.42
N TYR A 339 -4.24 11.82 -12.24
CA TYR A 339 -4.91 11.62 -10.95
C TYR A 339 -5.21 12.90 -10.16
N ALA A 340 -5.34 14.04 -10.84
CA ALA A 340 -5.49 15.35 -10.20
C ALA A 340 -6.91 15.61 -9.67
N THR A 341 -7.93 15.14 -10.41
CA THR A 341 -9.34 15.27 -10.05
C THR A 341 -10.01 13.90 -10.08
N LEU A 342 -10.87 13.64 -9.09
CA LEU A 342 -11.57 12.37 -8.89
C LEU A 342 -13.08 12.62 -8.88
N THR A 343 -13.81 11.85 -9.67
CA THR A 343 -15.26 11.67 -9.49
C THR A 343 -15.49 10.43 -8.67
N GLU A 344 -16.29 10.53 -7.62
CA GLU A 344 -16.57 9.42 -6.70
C GLU A 344 -18.05 9.05 -6.74
N GLY A 345 -18.36 7.79 -6.44
CA GLY A 345 -19.72 7.31 -6.32
C GLY A 345 -19.78 5.88 -5.80
N TRP A 346 -20.94 5.25 -5.96
CA TRP A 346 -21.21 3.89 -5.52
C TRP A 346 -21.71 3.04 -6.68
N VAL A 347 -21.13 1.86 -6.87
CA VAL A 347 -21.65 0.89 -7.84
C VAL A 347 -23.07 0.53 -7.43
N SER A 348 -23.96 0.35 -8.40
CA SER A 348 -25.41 0.16 -8.18
C SER A 348 -26.13 1.34 -7.50
N ALA A 349 -25.46 2.50 -7.35
CA ALA A 349 -25.88 3.56 -6.45
C ALA A 349 -26.16 3.06 -5.02
N PHE A 350 -25.54 1.93 -4.64
CA PHE A 350 -25.74 1.27 -3.37
C PHE A 350 -24.71 1.78 -2.37
N SER A 351 -24.99 2.94 -1.80
CA SER A 351 -24.15 3.54 -0.75
C SER A 351 -24.34 2.82 0.58
N PRO A 352 -23.33 2.83 1.46
CA PRO A 352 -23.52 2.39 2.84
C PRO A 352 -24.64 3.22 3.48
N PRO A 353 -25.42 2.63 4.40
CA PRO A 353 -26.40 3.40 5.15
C PRO A 353 -25.67 4.53 5.88
N GLU A 354 -26.32 5.71 5.94
CA GLU A 354 -25.82 6.78 6.78
C GLU A 354 -25.61 6.25 8.21
N PRO A 355 -24.46 6.56 8.86
CA PRO A 355 -24.23 6.14 10.22
C PRO A 355 -25.38 6.56 11.11
N GLU A 356 -25.98 5.61 11.84
CA GLU A 356 -27.06 5.95 12.77
C GLU A 356 -26.57 6.98 13.79
N ALA A 357 -27.42 7.97 14.05
CA ALA A 357 -27.13 9.01 15.02
C ALA A 357 -26.98 8.40 16.42
N HIS A 358 -25.81 8.54 17.04
CA HIS A 358 -25.52 8.01 18.37
C HIS A 358 -24.70 9.01 19.19
N SER A 359 -24.84 8.97 20.51
CA SER A 359 -23.86 9.61 21.39
C SER A 359 -22.58 8.79 21.42
N LEU A 360 -21.44 9.42 21.71
CA LEU A 360 -20.21 8.67 21.96
C LEU A 360 -20.46 7.63 23.08
N PRO A 361 -20.16 6.35 22.84
CA PRO A 361 -20.46 5.30 23.80
C PRO A 361 -19.57 5.45 25.03
N LEU A 362 -20.15 5.21 26.21
CA LEU A 362 -19.38 5.01 27.43
C LEU A 362 -18.70 3.62 27.37
N PRO A 363 -17.52 3.45 28.00
CA PRO A 363 -16.95 2.13 28.23
C PRO A 363 -17.93 1.21 28.96
N ALA A 364 -17.83 -0.09 28.70
CA ALA A 364 -18.79 -1.08 29.18
C ALA A 364 -18.88 -1.20 30.72
N ASP A 365 -17.84 -0.78 31.43
CA ASP A 365 -17.73 -0.80 32.89
C ASP A 365 -18.12 0.53 33.56
N VAL A 366 -18.55 1.51 32.78
CA VAL A 366 -18.91 2.85 33.28
C VAL A 366 -20.42 3.03 33.26
N GLU A 367 -20.98 3.28 34.44
CA GLU A 367 -22.38 3.65 34.57
C GLU A 367 -22.57 5.11 34.14
N ALA A 368 -23.54 5.35 33.26
CA ALA A 368 -23.94 6.69 32.87
C ALA A 368 -24.52 7.44 34.07
N TRP A 369 -24.21 8.74 34.18
CA TRP A 369 -24.88 9.56 35.19
C TRP A 369 -26.39 9.57 35.01
N PRO A 370 -27.17 9.62 36.11
CA PRO A 370 -28.62 9.68 36.03
C PRO A 370 -29.08 10.90 35.23
N ASP A 371 -30.05 10.70 34.33
CA ASP A 371 -30.73 11.84 33.73
C ASP A 371 -31.64 12.52 34.77
N ASP A 372 -31.58 13.84 34.82
CA ASP A 372 -32.47 14.69 35.59
C ASP A 372 -33.02 15.78 34.65
N PRO A 373 -34.27 15.62 34.16
CA PRO A 373 -34.91 16.61 33.31
C PRO A 373 -35.08 17.99 33.97
N SER A 374 -35.01 18.06 35.31
CA SER A 374 -35.15 19.29 36.08
C SER A 374 -33.83 19.99 36.37
N ALA A 375 -32.68 19.35 36.06
CA ALA A 375 -31.37 19.96 36.25
C ALA A 375 -31.23 21.24 35.39
N PRO A 376 -30.84 22.38 36.00
CA PRO A 376 -30.67 23.64 35.29
C PRO A 376 -29.51 23.54 34.29
N ALA A 377 -29.56 24.32 33.21
CA ALA A 377 -28.44 24.38 32.26
C ALA A 377 -27.14 24.86 32.95
N CYS A 378 -26.01 24.27 32.58
CA CYS A 378 -24.71 24.76 33.00
C CYS A 378 -24.49 26.18 32.47
N THR A 379 -23.88 27.03 33.29
CA THR A 379 -23.42 28.36 32.90
C THR A 379 -21.90 28.37 32.92
N SER A 380 -21.26 29.40 32.35
CA SER A 380 -19.81 29.56 32.43
C SER A 380 -19.29 29.58 33.87
N ALA A 381 -20.08 30.10 34.83
CA ALA A 381 -19.71 30.11 36.24
C ALA A 381 -19.81 28.73 36.92
N HIS A 382 -20.48 27.75 36.29
CA HIS A 382 -20.59 26.40 36.82
C HIS A 382 -19.43 25.49 36.39
N LEU A 383 -18.66 25.86 35.37
CA LEU A 383 -17.68 24.99 34.74
C LEU A 383 -16.27 25.58 34.83
N ASP A 384 -15.33 24.82 35.41
CA ASP A 384 -13.90 25.10 35.31
C ASP A 384 -13.31 24.32 34.13
N VAL A 385 -12.91 25.04 33.08
CA VAL A 385 -12.47 24.47 31.80
C VAL A 385 -10.95 24.40 31.76
N ARG A 386 -10.40 23.26 31.33
CA ARG A 386 -8.95 23.01 31.28
C ARG A 386 -8.56 22.23 30.04
N TYR A 387 -7.29 22.37 29.64
CA TYR A 387 -6.66 21.54 28.64
C TYR A 387 -6.15 20.25 29.28
N GLY A 388 -6.52 19.10 28.72
CA GLY A 388 -6.27 17.77 29.27
C GLY A 388 -4.97 17.10 28.81
N GLY A 389 -4.15 17.80 28.03
CA GLY A 389 -2.96 17.23 27.39
C GLY A 389 -3.21 16.73 25.97
N SER A 390 -2.14 16.32 25.31
CA SER A 390 -2.15 15.75 23.97
C SER A 390 -1.35 14.47 23.89
N ASP A 391 -1.73 13.60 22.95
CA ASP A 391 -1.00 12.38 22.62
C ASP A 391 -0.84 12.24 21.10
N ALA A 392 0.11 11.40 20.72
CA ALA A 392 0.57 11.17 19.37
C ALA A 392 0.50 9.66 19.05
N ALA A 393 -0.48 9.25 18.25
CA ALA A 393 -0.64 7.85 17.89
C ALA A 393 -1.06 7.66 16.42
N THR A 394 -0.46 6.67 15.75
CA THR A 394 -0.89 6.17 14.43
C THR A 394 -1.08 7.27 13.35
N GLY A 395 -0.15 8.22 13.28
CA GLY A 395 -0.18 9.31 12.27
C GLY A 395 -1.23 10.40 12.55
N ALA A 396 -1.89 10.37 13.70
CA ALA A 396 -2.77 11.42 14.19
C ALA A 396 -2.28 11.95 15.55
N ARG A 397 -2.80 13.10 15.92
CA ARG A 397 -2.67 13.71 17.24
C ARG A 397 -4.03 13.78 17.89
N TYR A 398 -4.04 13.64 19.20
CA TYR A 398 -5.23 13.63 20.03
C TYR A 398 -5.03 14.60 21.19
N ALA A 399 -6.12 15.22 21.64
CA ALA A 399 -6.15 15.98 22.88
C ALA A 399 -7.55 15.90 23.48
N ALA A 400 -7.72 16.40 24.70
CA ALA A 400 -9.03 16.55 25.30
C ALA A 400 -9.18 17.92 25.96
N LEU A 401 -10.31 18.58 25.73
CA LEU A 401 -10.78 19.66 26.61
C LEU A 401 -11.55 19.03 27.76
N ARG A 402 -11.33 19.52 28.98
CA ARG A 402 -11.99 19.03 30.19
C ARG A 402 -12.77 20.17 30.82
N ALA A 403 -13.92 19.89 31.40
CA ALA A 403 -14.68 20.86 32.20
C ALA A 403 -15.21 20.19 33.46
N SER A 404 -14.93 20.79 34.63
CA SER A 404 -15.39 20.28 35.93
C SER A 404 -16.54 21.13 36.45
N ASN A 405 -17.61 20.50 36.95
CA ASN A 405 -18.70 21.22 37.60
C ASN A 405 -18.25 21.71 38.99
N VAL A 406 -18.03 23.01 39.13
CA VAL A 406 -17.59 23.67 40.37
C VAL A 406 -18.73 24.30 41.16
N SER A 407 -19.98 24.10 40.74
CA SER A 407 -21.16 24.59 41.45
C SER A 407 -21.59 23.63 42.57
N ASP A 408 -22.46 24.11 43.47
CA ASP A 408 -22.98 23.33 44.59
C ASP A 408 -24.07 22.30 44.18
N GLY A 409 -24.49 22.27 42.91
CA GLY A 409 -25.60 21.45 42.41
C GLY A 409 -25.33 20.84 41.02
N PRO A 410 -26.13 19.85 40.59
CA PRO A 410 -26.01 19.31 39.24
C PRO A 410 -26.40 20.38 38.21
N CYS A 411 -25.74 20.35 37.06
CA CYS A 411 -26.13 21.17 35.91
C CYS A 411 -26.11 20.36 34.62
N ALA A 412 -26.93 20.75 33.65
CA ALA A 412 -27.07 20.06 32.39
C ALA A 412 -26.32 20.77 31.25
N ILE A 413 -25.58 20.01 30.45
CA ILE A 413 -24.86 20.52 29.27
C ILE A 413 -25.18 19.66 28.05
N GLU A 414 -25.18 20.29 26.88
CA GLU A 414 -25.43 19.66 25.59
C GLU A 414 -24.55 20.34 24.54
N GLY A 415 -24.18 19.60 23.49
CA GLY A 415 -23.39 20.12 22.38
C GLY A 415 -21.90 19.85 22.50
N ALA A 416 -21.14 20.46 21.58
CA ALA A 416 -19.69 20.53 21.61
C ALA A 416 -19.24 21.93 22.04
N PRO A 417 -18.06 22.08 22.67
CA PRO A 417 -17.52 23.40 22.93
C PRO A 417 -17.21 24.15 21.64
N GLY A 418 -17.32 25.46 21.65
CA GLY A 418 -16.69 26.31 20.63
C GLY A 418 -15.19 26.40 20.89
N ILE A 419 -14.35 26.33 19.87
CA ILE A 419 -12.90 26.44 20.00
C ILE A 419 -12.31 27.41 18.96
N ARG A 420 -11.29 28.17 19.36
CA ARG A 420 -10.43 28.95 18.46
C ARG A 420 -8.98 28.78 18.88
N PHE A 421 -8.08 28.71 17.91
CA PHE A 421 -6.65 28.48 18.15
C PHE A 421 -5.87 29.78 17.99
N GLY A 422 -4.86 30.00 18.86
CA GLY A 422 -4.00 31.16 18.81
C GLY A 422 -2.52 30.80 18.98
N ASN A 423 -1.65 31.58 18.34
CA ASN A 423 -0.20 31.45 18.49
C ASN A 423 0.32 32.17 19.74
N ALA A 424 1.65 32.16 19.93
CA ALA A 424 2.32 32.76 21.10
C ALA A 424 2.12 34.29 21.22
N ASP A 425 1.85 34.97 20.11
CA ASP A 425 1.57 36.41 20.07
C ASP A 425 0.08 36.74 20.33
N GLY A 426 -0.74 35.72 20.59
CA GLY A 426 -2.19 35.85 20.76
C GLY A 426 -2.94 36.13 19.45
N VAL A 427 -2.29 35.88 18.30
CA VAL A 427 -2.91 35.99 16.98
C VAL A 427 -3.67 34.70 16.71
N ALA A 428 -4.94 34.83 16.33
CA ALA A 428 -5.77 33.69 15.96
C ALA A 428 -5.28 33.04 14.66
N GLN A 429 -5.22 31.71 14.66
CA GLN A 429 -5.03 30.91 13.45
C GLN A 429 -6.23 31.09 12.52
N LYS A 430 -5.98 31.12 11.22
CA LYS A 430 -6.94 31.39 10.14
C LYS A 430 -7.30 30.11 9.41
N ASP A 431 -8.47 30.13 8.78
CA ASP A 431 -8.93 29.06 7.88
C ASP A 431 -8.90 27.65 8.51
N ILE A 432 -9.04 27.57 9.84
CA ILE A 432 -9.18 26.29 10.54
C ILE A 432 -10.58 25.75 10.32
N THR A 433 -10.67 24.52 9.82
CA THR A 433 -11.93 23.79 9.67
C THR A 433 -12.17 22.92 10.91
N ILE A 434 -13.34 23.09 11.54
CA ILE A 434 -13.79 22.22 12.63
C ILE A 434 -14.84 21.24 12.12
N GLU A 435 -14.52 19.95 12.18
CA GLU A 435 -15.42 18.86 11.81
C GLU A 435 -15.91 18.09 13.06
N PRO A 436 -17.05 17.38 12.97
CA PRO A 436 -17.45 16.41 14.00
C PRO A 436 -16.37 15.34 14.24
N TYR A 437 -16.20 14.92 15.49
CA TYR A 437 -15.20 13.91 15.87
C TYR A 437 -15.27 12.62 15.06
N SER A 438 -16.49 12.14 14.81
CA SER A 438 -16.78 10.97 13.99
C SER A 438 -18.16 11.11 13.34
N PRO A 439 -18.37 10.56 12.13
CA PRO A 439 -19.68 10.56 11.47
C PRO A 439 -20.78 9.93 12.35
N GLY A 440 -21.99 10.48 12.30
CA GLY A 440 -23.14 10.00 13.09
C GLY A 440 -23.09 10.34 14.58
N VAL A 441 -22.02 10.93 15.09
CA VAL A 441 -21.99 11.36 16.50
C VAL A 441 -22.87 12.59 16.71
N ILE A 442 -23.88 12.47 17.56
CA ILE A 442 -24.72 13.58 18.00
C ILE A 442 -24.46 13.91 19.49
N PRO A 443 -24.59 15.19 19.89
CA PRO A 443 -24.48 15.55 21.30
C PRO A 443 -25.60 14.93 22.13
N ALA A 444 -25.26 14.42 23.31
CA ALA A 444 -26.22 14.05 24.34
C ALA A 444 -26.36 15.19 25.37
N ARG A 445 -27.54 15.31 25.99
CA ARG A 445 -27.69 16.11 27.21
C ARG A 445 -27.12 15.33 28.38
N LEU A 446 -26.14 15.90 29.06
CA LEU A 446 -25.47 15.32 30.23
C LEU A 446 -25.79 16.13 31.47
N VAL A 447 -26.25 15.47 32.52
CA VAL A 447 -26.38 16.08 33.85
C VAL A 447 -25.10 15.82 34.61
N VAL A 448 -24.26 16.84 34.76
CA VAL A 448 -22.95 16.77 35.42
C VAL A 448 -23.14 16.97 36.93
N PRO A 449 -22.86 15.96 37.78
CA PRO A 449 -22.95 16.13 39.22
C PRO A 449 -21.92 17.13 39.76
N PRO A 450 -22.11 17.71 40.96
CA PRO A 450 -21.12 18.57 41.60
C PRO A 450 -19.75 17.87 41.73
N GLY A 451 -18.68 18.54 41.32
CA GLY A 451 -17.30 18.04 41.39
C GLY A 451 -16.90 17.07 40.27
N GLU A 452 -17.87 16.58 39.48
CA GLU A 452 -17.60 15.68 38.37
C GLU A 452 -17.11 16.41 37.12
N GLN A 453 -16.49 15.66 36.20
CA GLN A 453 -15.84 16.21 35.02
C GLN A 453 -16.41 15.62 33.73
N ILE A 454 -16.54 16.46 32.72
CA ILE A 454 -16.81 16.10 31.33
C ILE A 454 -15.58 16.37 30.47
N LEU A 455 -15.48 15.69 29.33
CA LEU A 455 -14.45 15.94 28.33
C LEU A 455 -15.04 16.12 26.93
N ALA A 456 -14.33 16.83 26.07
CA ALA A 456 -14.60 16.91 24.64
C ALA A 456 -13.30 16.52 23.91
N PRO A 457 -13.31 15.44 23.11
CA PRO A 457 -12.09 14.95 22.47
C PRO A 457 -11.77 15.77 21.21
N LEU A 458 -10.48 15.99 20.97
CA LEU A 458 -9.91 16.65 19.79
C LEU A 458 -9.02 15.67 19.04
N LYS A 459 -9.04 15.75 17.70
CA LYS A 459 -8.17 14.98 16.83
C LYS A 459 -7.75 15.80 15.62
N TRP A 460 -6.49 15.76 15.25
CA TRP A 460 -5.98 16.35 14.02
C TRP A 460 -4.84 15.50 13.44
N ARG A 461 -4.44 15.79 12.20
CA ARG A 461 -3.24 15.20 11.60
C ARG A 461 -2.05 16.12 11.86
N ALA A 462 -0.89 15.54 12.13
CA ALA A 462 0.33 16.31 12.37
C ALA A 462 0.63 17.21 11.16
N MET A 463 0.79 18.52 11.39
CA MET A 463 1.12 19.49 10.35
C MET A 463 2.62 19.80 10.39
N SER A 464 3.21 20.09 9.24
CA SER A 464 4.65 20.38 9.15
C SER A 464 4.97 21.75 9.73
N THR A 465 5.55 21.79 10.94
CA THR A 465 6.06 23.00 11.59
C THR A 465 7.49 23.36 11.18
N ALA A 466 8.13 22.57 10.29
CA ALA A 466 9.54 22.74 9.94
C ALA A 466 9.89 24.11 9.31
N ASN A 467 8.91 24.77 8.68
CA ASN A 467 9.07 26.08 8.05
C ASN A 467 8.12 27.14 8.63
N ASP A 468 7.37 26.80 9.67
CA ASP A 468 6.34 27.67 10.25
C ASP A 468 6.52 27.74 11.78
N PRO A 469 7.02 28.88 12.31
CA PRO A 469 7.18 29.06 13.74
C PRO A 469 5.86 29.37 14.47
N ASP A 470 4.75 29.59 13.76
CA ASP A 470 3.46 29.99 14.33
C ASP A 470 2.65 28.79 14.85
N VAL A 471 3.27 27.97 15.70
CA VAL A 471 2.57 26.88 16.40
C VAL A 471 1.45 27.41 17.30
N THR A 472 0.42 26.60 17.50
CA THR A 472 -0.67 26.94 18.42
C THR A 472 -0.21 26.78 19.86
N THR A 473 -0.26 27.86 20.65
CA THR A 473 0.08 27.85 22.07
C THR A 473 -1.13 28.16 22.96
N THR A 474 -2.21 28.67 22.39
CA THR A 474 -3.44 29.00 23.13
C THR A 474 -4.68 28.43 22.45
N ILE A 475 -5.65 28.02 23.26
CA ILE A 475 -7.00 27.64 22.80
C ILE A 475 -8.03 28.46 23.58
N ASP A 476 -8.83 29.23 22.86
CA ASP A 476 -10.02 29.89 23.41
C ASP A 476 -11.20 28.93 23.35
N VAL A 477 -11.74 28.57 24.51
CA VAL A 477 -12.84 27.58 24.64
C VAL A 477 -14.13 28.25 25.12
N THR A 478 -15.19 28.12 24.33
CA THR A 478 -16.57 28.48 24.71
C THR A 478 -17.30 27.21 25.12
N ALA A 479 -17.29 26.88 26.42
CA ALA A 479 -17.82 25.60 26.91
C ALA A 479 -19.33 25.44 26.77
N VAL A 480 -20.10 26.53 26.93
CA VAL A 480 -21.54 26.57 26.71
C VAL A 480 -21.87 27.65 25.67
N PRO A 481 -22.93 27.49 24.85
CA PRO A 481 -23.32 28.49 23.87
C PRO A 481 -23.48 29.89 24.49
N ASP A 482 -23.07 30.91 23.75
CA ASP A 482 -23.15 32.34 24.13
C ASP A 482 -22.33 32.76 25.38
N ALA A 483 -21.51 31.87 25.96
CA ALA A 483 -20.58 32.23 27.03
C ALA A 483 -19.32 32.94 26.51
N GLU A 484 -18.71 33.73 27.39
CA GLU A 484 -17.37 34.27 27.14
C GLU A 484 -16.34 33.13 27.04
N PRO A 485 -15.46 33.14 26.02
CA PRO A 485 -14.41 32.14 25.88
C PRO A 485 -13.40 32.19 27.04
N VAL A 486 -12.97 31.02 27.50
CA VAL A 486 -11.85 30.85 28.42
C VAL A 486 -10.59 30.59 27.60
N SER A 487 -9.56 31.41 27.78
CA SER A 487 -8.28 31.21 27.10
C SER A 487 -7.41 30.26 27.89
N LEU A 488 -6.97 29.17 27.25
CA LEU A 488 -6.15 28.11 27.85
C LEU A 488 -4.76 28.13 27.21
N ASP A 489 -3.71 28.19 28.03
CA ASP A 489 -2.34 27.98 27.57
C ASP A 489 -2.05 26.48 27.52
N VAL A 490 -1.86 25.94 26.32
CA VAL A 490 -1.61 24.50 26.12
C VAL A 490 -0.16 24.12 26.43
N THR A 491 0.74 25.10 26.51
CA THR A 491 2.17 24.87 26.76
C THR A 491 2.48 24.63 28.23
N GLU A 492 1.53 24.92 29.13
CA GLU A 492 1.63 24.54 30.55
C GLU A 492 1.55 23.01 30.76
N HIS A 493 1.08 22.25 29.77
CA HIS A 493 1.02 20.80 29.83
C HIS A 493 2.27 20.18 29.19
N GLU A 494 2.93 19.26 29.90
CA GLU A 494 4.21 18.62 29.47
C GLU A 494 4.14 18.01 28.06
N SER A 495 3.01 17.40 27.71
CA SER A 495 2.78 16.76 26.41
C SER A 495 2.71 17.72 25.22
N SER A 496 2.56 19.02 25.48
CA SER A 496 2.39 20.09 24.49
C SER A 496 3.23 21.31 24.86
N ALA A 497 4.33 21.11 25.58
CA ALA A 497 5.21 22.18 26.05
C ALA A 497 5.77 23.06 24.92
N THR A 498 5.82 22.54 23.69
CA THR A 498 6.25 23.26 22.48
C THR A 498 5.08 23.81 21.66
N GLY A 499 3.86 23.77 22.18
CA GLY A 499 2.64 24.06 21.43
C GLY A 499 2.11 22.85 20.64
N LEU A 500 1.01 23.07 19.93
CA LEU A 500 0.35 22.12 19.05
C LEU A 500 0.68 22.44 17.60
N ASP A 501 0.88 21.39 16.80
CA ASP A 501 1.06 21.43 15.34
C ASP A 501 -0.29 21.60 14.61
N ILE A 502 -1.07 22.58 15.06
CA ILE A 502 -2.31 23.07 14.43
C ILE A 502 -1.99 24.48 13.91
N LEU A 503 -2.02 24.66 12.60
CA LEU A 503 -1.59 25.87 11.88
C LEU A 503 -2.71 26.37 10.95
N ASP A 504 -2.56 27.59 10.42
CA ASP A 504 -3.44 28.16 9.38
C ASP A 504 -3.84 27.14 8.30
N GLY A 505 -5.14 27.06 7.98
CA GLY A 505 -5.68 26.12 6.98
C GLY A 505 -5.87 24.68 7.48
N GLY A 506 -5.65 24.42 8.77
CA GLY A 506 -5.71 23.09 9.36
C GLY A 506 -7.11 22.52 9.57
N ASP A 507 -7.23 21.19 9.49
CA ASP A 507 -8.45 20.45 9.81
C ASP A 507 -8.37 19.83 11.22
N VAL A 508 -9.37 20.14 12.05
CA VAL A 508 -9.48 19.60 13.42
C VAL A 508 -10.86 18.97 13.61
N ARG A 509 -10.89 17.78 14.18
CA ARG A 509 -12.12 17.08 14.57
C ARG A 509 -12.39 17.26 16.06
N LEU A 510 -13.60 17.69 16.40
CA LEU A 510 -14.03 17.97 17.77
C LEU A 510 -15.28 17.18 18.15
N GLY A 511 -15.26 16.55 19.31
CA GLY A 511 -16.39 15.80 19.86
C GLY A 511 -17.32 16.64 20.73
N PRO A 512 -18.56 16.18 20.95
CA PRO A 512 -19.43 16.76 21.96
C PRO A 512 -18.85 16.55 23.35
N TRP A 513 -19.40 17.26 24.33
CA TRP A 513 -19.17 16.94 25.74
C TRP A 513 -19.65 15.51 26.03
N VAL A 514 -18.82 14.76 26.73
CA VAL A 514 -19.08 13.40 27.23
C VAL A 514 -18.65 13.29 28.70
N GLN A 515 -19.19 12.32 29.42
CA GLN A 515 -18.72 11.98 30.77
C GLN A 515 -17.22 11.66 30.73
N ALA A 516 -16.42 12.37 31.53
CA ALA A 516 -14.97 12.16 31.52
C ALA A 516 -14.60 10.86 32.23
N LEU A 517 -13.46 10.31 31.82
CA LEU A 517 -12.92 9.06 32.35
C LEU A 517 -11.48 9.27 32.83
N GLU A 518 -11.10 8.55 33.88
CA GLU A 518 -9.70 8.31 34.19
C GLU A 518 -9.08 7.45 33.07
N GLY A 519 -7.94 7.86 32.53
CA GLY A 519 -7.20 7.09 31.50
C GLY A 519 -7.43 7.50 30.04
N TRP A 520 -8.30 8.48 29.76
CA TRP A 520 -8.32 9.17 28.46
C TRP A 520 -7.24 10.27 28.48
N SER A 521 -5.98 9.88 28.35
CA SER A 521 -4.82 10.75 28.21
C SER A 521 -4.01 10.35 26.99
#